data_AF-A0A7G3A269-F1
#
_entry.id   AF-A0A7G3A269-F1
#
_cell.length_a   1.000
_cell.length_b   1.000
_cell.length_c   1.000
_cell.angle_alpha   90.00
_cell.angle_beta   90.00
_cell.angle_gamma   90.00
#
_symmetry.space_group_name_H-M   'P 1'
#
loop_
_entity.id
_entity.type
_entity.pdbx_description
1 polymer ?
#
loop_
_entity_poly.entity_id
_entity_poly.type
_entity_poly.pdbx_seq_one_letter_code
_entity_poly.pdbx_strand_id
1 'polypeptide(L)'
;MIQTRSLLLGAAALLTLSACDFIRFPGDGGPPPVTPDSGPAVPPGAPGPPPPSAPVADPYGDGDQPSGPDTNTDTDAPDTGPDTGPDTGPVDTDPGTDTPADTPDSDAPDTDTDTPGTVDTGPDTSTDTPADTPADTPDDTSADTPPDTPPSTPDDSTDTADTDTAPPADTPDPAEPPAPVEPAFSFYSPGALLPGTGEGAEAEMIFAPDMVFPIKDSPAYLQSMVFTFGGGMVGGDQCDARNFDYPWRDNFCETRTSNRNSAYCPISRIHQGQDIRVGTPESCRAERSTPAADRTAHEVVAVEDGIISNVGSYSVNLRSGGRIYKYLHLNMKKLAVSIGDTVQAGDTIGYVSNDFGGTPTVLHLHFEITQNNGNGGWDYVPPYTSLVAAYERRQNGPGELIDDGDVAIASVPAFVIPEGAEIIE
;
A
#
# COMPACT_ATOMS: atom_id res chain seq x y z
N MET A 1 20.30 -83.09 30.79
CA MET A 1 20.92 -82.40 31.95
C MET A 1 21.75 -81.26 31.37
N ILE A 2 21.43 -80.02 31.77
CA ILE A 2 22.25 -78.79 31.65
C ILE A 2 22.45 -78.24 30.22
N GLN A 3 22.44 -76.93 29.91
CA GLN A 3 21.86 -75.70 30.46
C GLN A 3 22.19 -74.61 29.43
N THR A 4 21.16 -73.83 29.11
CA THR A 4 21.08 -72.42 28.66
C THR A 4 22.26 -71.73 27.94
N ARG A 5 21.93 -71.21 26.74
CA ARG A 5 22.68 -70.26 25.93
C ARG A 5 22.65 -68.84 26.53
N SER A 6 23.73 -68.09 26.37
CA SER A 6 23.71 -66.62 26.38
C SER A 6 24.68 -66.12 25.31
N LEU A 7 24.14 -65.36 24.35
CA LEU A 7 24.90 -64.74 23.26
C LEU A 7 25.52 -63.43 23.74
N LEU A 8 26.81 -63.28 23.47
CA LEU A 8 27.56 -62.03 23.45
C LEU A 8 27.75 -61.63 21.98
N LEU A 9 27.26 -60.45 21.57
CA LEU A 9 27.69 -59.80 20.33
C LEU A 9 28.03 -58.33 20.60
N GLY A 10 29.32 -58.02 20.43
CA GLY A 10 29.79 -57.04 19.44
C GLY A 10 29.50 -55.56 19.68
N ALA A 11 30.53 -54.83 20.10
CA ALA A 11 30.63 -53.38 20.01
C ALA A 11 30.82 -52.89 18.56
N ALA A 12 30.28 -51.72 18.20
CA ALA A 12 30.79 -50.90 17.10
C ALA A 12 30.34 -49.42 17.21
N ALA A 13 31.34 -48.55 17.38
CA ALA A 13 31.53 -47.22 16.78
C ALA A 13 30.41 -46.14 16.85
N LEU A 14 30.69 -45.12 17.66
CA LEU A 14 30.29 -43.73 17.41
C LEU A 14 30.82 -43.25 16.05
N LEU A 15 29.92 -42.78 15.18
CA LEU A 15 30.24 -41.91 14.06
C LEU A 15 29.18 -40.81 13.95
N THR A 16 29.70 -39.60 13.87
CA THR A 16 29.05 -38.30 13.75
C THR A 16 28.22 -38.17 12.48
N LEU A 17 26.97 -37.72 12.60
CA LEU A 17 26.18 -37.13 11.52
C LEU A 17 25.69 -35.76 11.99
N SER A 18 26.55 -34.75 11.82
CA SER A 18 26.19 -33.35 11.75
C SER A 18 25.97 -33.03 10.27
N ALA A 19 24.71 -32.94 9.84
CA ALA A 19 24.32 -32.30 8.59
C ALA A 19 22.81 -32.09 8.58
N CYS A 20 22.43 -30.81 8.57
CA CYS A 20 21.22 -30.17 8.05
C CYS A 20 20.97 -28.94 8.91
N ASP A 21 21.84 -27.92 8.75
CA ASP A 21 21.51 -26.58 9.19
C ASP A 21 20.30 -26.12 8.37
N PHE A 22 19.21 -25.92 9.09
CA PHE A 22 17.98 -25.31 8.59
C PHE A 22 18.30 -23.90 8.11
N ILE A 23 18.07 -23.63 6.82
CA ILE A 23 17.76 -22.27 6.38
C ILE A 23 16.37 -21.96 6.95
N ARG A 24 16.33 -21.21 8.05
CA ARG A 24 15.12 -20.58 8.57
C ARG A 24 15.01 -19.17 7.99
N PHE A 25 13.92 -18.90 7.30
CA PHE A 25 13.56 -17.54 6.91
C PHE A 25 13.05 -16.77 8.14
N PRO A 26 13.36 -15.47 8.29
CA PRO A 26 12.80 -14.67 9.38
C PRO A 26 11.27 -14.57 9.27
N GLY A 27 10.53 -15.14 10.24
CA GLY A 27 9.06 -15.09 10.29
C GLY A 27 8.35 -16.20 11.11
N ASP A 28 9.00 -17.31 11.44
CA ASP A 28 8.34 -18.53 12.00
C ASP A 28 8.00 -18.52 13.51
N GLY A 29 7.79 -17.36 14.15
CA GLY A 29 7.16 -17.30 15.49
C GLY A 29 7.84 -18.09 16.65
N GLY A 30 9.12 -18.44 16.54
CA GLY A 30 9.90 -19.06 17.62
C GLY A 30 10.44 -18.03 18.64
N PRO A 31 10.82 -18.45 19.86
CA PRO A 31 11.41 -17.54 20.85
C PRO A 31 12.68 -16.90 20.29
N PRO A 32 12.98 -15.63 20.64
CA PRO A 32 14.07 -14.88 20.04
C PRO A 32 15.43 -15.58 20.28
N PRO A 33 16.32 -15.59 19.28
CA PRO A 33 17.67 -16.11 19.47
C PRO A 33 18.40 -15.28 20.52
N VAL A 34 19.01 -15.95 21.50
CA VAL A 34 19.99 -15.31 22.38
C VAL A 34 21.13 -14.76 21.53
N THR A 35 21.42 -13.47 21.66
CA THR A 35 22.56 -12.83 20.99
C THR A 35 23.84 -13.56 21.38
N PRO A 36 24.61 -14.12 20.42
CA PRO A 36 25.95 -14.59 20.71
C PRO A 36 26.82 -13.42 21.15
N ASP A 37 27.71 -13.65 22.11
CA ASP A 37 28.69 -12.65 22.54
C ASP A 37 29.39 -12.05 21.32
N SER A 38 29.43 -10.71 21.27
CA SER A 38 30.08 -9.99 20.19
C SER A 38 31.54 -10.42 20.14
N GLY A 39 31.90 -11.18 19.10
CA GLY A 39 33.29 -11.49 18.80
C GLY A 39 34.11 -10.21 18.65
N PRO A 40 35.45 -10.28 18.76
CA PRO A 40 36.30 -9.09 18.75
C PRO A 40 36.05 -8.23 17.52
N ALA A 41 35.91 -6.91 17.72
CA ALA A 41 35.69 -5.95 16.64
C ALA A 41 36.77 -6.05 15.56
N VAL A 42 36.35 -6.08 14.29
CA VAL A 42 37.25 -6.06 13.14
C VAL A 42 37.93 -4.68 13.07
N PRO A 43 39.27 -4.60 12.99
CA PRO A 43 39.98 -3.33 12.96
C PRO A 43 39.68 -2.52 11.68
N PRO A 44 39.65 -1.18 11.75
CA PRO A 44 39.46 -0.33 10.58
C PRO A 44 40.49 -0.61 9.48
N GLY A 45 40.04 -0.91 8.26
CA GLY A 45 40.89 -1.16 7.09
C GLY A 45 41.13 -2.63 6.72
N ALA A 46 40.43 -3.58 7.35
CA ALA A 46 40.46 -4.98 6.90
C ALA A 46 39.80 -5.13 5.51
N PRO A 47 40.45 -5.80 4.53
CA PRO A 47 39.83 -6.12 3.26
C PRO A 47 38.58 -6.99 3.47
N GLY A 48 37.49 -6.67 2.76
CA GLY A 48 36.28 -7.49 2.77
C GLY A 48 36.57 -8.92 2.30
N PRO A 49 35.75 -9.92 2.72
CA PRO A 49 35.96 -11.30 2.30
C PRO A 49 35.91 -11.40 0.76
N PRO A 50 36.77 -12.22 0.15
CA PRO A 50 36.78 -12.36 -1.31
C PRO A 50 35.44 -12.94 -1.80
N PRO A 51 34.98 -12.55 -3.01
CA PRO A 51 33.80 -13.16 -3.61
C PRO A 51 34.03 -14.66 -3.84
N PRO A 52 32.98 -15.49 -3.82
CA PRO A 52 33.10 -16.93 -4.02
C PRO A 52 33.71 -17.26 -5.38
N SER A 53 34.71 -18.14 -5.37
CA SER A 53 35.58 -18.44 -6.52
C SER A 53 34.95 -19.36 -7.58
N ALA A 54 33.66 -19.69 -7.48
CA ALA A 54 32.98 -20.59 -8.39
C ALA A 54 31.52 -20.15 -8.63
N PRO A 55 31.05 -20.07 -9.89
CA PRO A 55 29.63 -19.93 -10.18
C PRO A 55 28.88 -21.18 -9.69
N VAL A 56 27.77 -20.99 -8.98
CA VAL A 56 26.87 -22.09 -8.64
C VAL A 56 25.92 -22.25 -9.81
N ALA A 57 26.18 -23.24 -10.67
CA ALA A 57 25.19 -23.70 -11.64
C ALA A 57 24.11 -24.44 -10.85
N ASP A 58 22.88 -23.95 -10.94
CA ASP A 58 21.69 -24.57 -10.37
C ASP A 58 21.77 -24.89 -8.86
N PRO A 59 21.66 -23.88 -7.99
CA PRO A 59 21.59 -24.10 -6.53
C PRO A 59 20.25 -24.68 -6.06
N TYR A 60 19.25 -24.88 -6.94
CA TYR A 60 17.89 -25.28 -6.55
C TYR A 60 17.40 -26.60 -7.15
N GLY A 61 18.16 -27.26 -8.02
CA GLY A 61 17.88 -28.62 -8.45
C GLY A 61 16.53 -28.72 -9.15
N ASP A 62 16.39 -28.05 -10.29
CA ASP A 62 15.28 -28.31 -11.21
C ASP A 62 15.58 -29.61 -11.95
N GLY A 63 15.04 -30.71 -11.43
CA GLY A 63 15.17 -32.03 -12.02
C GLY A 63 14.60 -32.11 -13.44
N ASP A 64 15.42 -32.66 -14.34
CA ASP A 64 15.16 -33.29 -15.63
C ASP A 64 13.69 -33.42 -16.10
N GLN A 65 13.40 -32.84 -17.27
CA GLN A 65 12.57 -33.52 -18.27
C GLN A 65 13.23 -33.53 -19.65
N PRO A 66 13.13 -34.64 -20.40
CA PRO A 66 14.07 -34.98 -21.46
C PRO A 66 13.79 -34.24 -22.77
N SER A 67 14.85 -33.64 -23.30
CA SER A 67 14.95 -33.23 -24.71
C SER A 67 14.93 -34.48 -25.62
N GLY A 68 13.87 -34.60 -26.41
CA GLY A 68 13.79 -35.54 -27.53
C GLY A 68 14.63 -35.06 -28.73
N PRO A 69 15.10 -35.98 -29.60
CA PRO A 69 16.39 -35.82 -30.26
C PRO A 69 16.34 -35.05 -31.57
N ASP A 70 17.24 -34.08 -31.70
CA ASP A 70 17.74 -33.60 -32.98
C ASP A 70 18.53 -34.72 -33.68
N THR A 71 18.03 -35.18 -34.82
CA THR A 71 18.86 -35.88 -35.81
C THR A 71 19.20 -34.94 -36.94
N ASN A 72 20.46 -34.50 -36.91
CA ASN A 72 21.12 -33.78 -37.98
C ASN A 72 21.58 -34.78 -39.05
N THR A 73 21.14 -34.60 -40.30
CA THR A 73 21.87 -35.11 -41.47
C THR A 73 21.85 -34.05 -42.57
N ASP A 74 23.03 -33.48 -42.77
CA ASP A 74 23.58 -32.83 -43.96
C ASP A 74 22.98 -33.32 -45.28
N THR A 75 22.57 -32.43 -46.19
CA THR A 75 23.28 -32.08 -47.44
C THR A 75 22.46 -31.18 -48.38
N ASP A 76 23.20 -30.27 -49.05
CA ASP A 76 22.99 -29.68 -50.37
C ASP A 76 21.88 -28.62 -50.63
N ALA A 77 22.34 -27.38 -50.83
CA ALA A 77 21.76 -26.42 -51.79
C ALA A 77 22.37 -26.67 -53.19
N PRO A 78 21.98 -25.97 -54.29
CA PRO A 78 20.86 -25.04 -54.53
C PRO A 78 20.04 -25.40 -55.82
N ASP A 79 18.91 -24.74 -56.11
CA ASP A 79 18.70 -24.05 -57.42
C ASP A 79 17.35 -23.30 -57.58
N THR A 80 17.43 -22.22 -58.37
CA THR A 80 16.42 -21.52 -59.22
C THR A 80 15.00 -21.23 -58.72
N GLY A 81 14.76 -19.94 -58.46
CA GLY A 81 14.07 -19.05 -59.43
C GLY A 81 12.54 -19.15 -59.63
N PRO A 82 11.90 -18.10 -60.16
CA PRO A 82 10.64 -17.55 -59.64
C PRO A 82 9.45 -17.63 -60.62
N ASP A 83 8.23 -17.52 -60.10
CA ASP A 83 6.97 -17.13 -60.78
C ASP A 83 5.79 -17.52 -59.87
N THR A 84 4.57 -16.97 -59.89
CA THR A 84 3.92 -15.84 -60.55
C THR A 84 2.65 -15.58 -59.74
N GLY A 85 2.35 -14.30 -59.48
CA GLY A 85 1.06 -13.64 -59.73
C GLY A 85 -0.28 -14.22 -59.25
N PRO A 86 -1.35 -13.41 -59.35
CA PRO A 86 -2.48 -13.44 -58.42
C PRO A 86 -3.78 -13.96 -59.04
N ASP A 87 -4.73 -14.39 -58.21
CA ASP A 87 -6.14 -14.59 -58.62
C ASP A 87 -7.05 -14.23 -57.44
N THR A 88 -7.66 -13.04 -57.44
CA THR A 88 -9.02 -12.71 -57.91
C THR A 88 -10.16 -13.59 -57.40
N GLY A 89 -11.16 -12.93 -56.82
CA GLY A 89 -12.55 -13.35 -56.98
C GLY A 89 -13.30 -13.71 -55.71
N PRO A 90 -14.63 -13.46 -55.66
CA PRO A 90 -15.35 -13.04 -54.46
C PRO A 90 -16.34 -14.11 -53.96
N VAL A 91 -17.02 -13.85 -52.83
CA VAL A 91 -18.49 -13.96 -52.64
C VAL A 91 -18.84 -14.20 -51.16
N ASP A 92 -19.78 -13.37 -50.70
CA ASP A 92 -20.73 -13.46 -49.59
C ASP A 92 -20.76 -14.72 -48.71
N THR A 93 -20.87 -14.52 -47.39
CA THR A 93 -22.12 -14.67 -46.62
C THR A 93 -21.88 -14.49 -45.11
N ASP A 94 -22.54 -13.49 -44.51
CA ASP A 94 -22.93 -13.46 -43.08
C ASP A 94 -24.32 -14.14 -42.99
N PRO A 95 -24.82 -14.75 -41.88
CA PRO A 95 -24.36 -14.64 -40.50
C PRO A 95 -24.26 -15.95 -39.70
N GLY A 96 -23.38 -15.97 -38.70
CA GLY A 96 -23.21 -17.12 -37.81
C GLY A 96 -22.54 -16.74 -36.51
N THR A 97 -23.34 -16.70 -35.46
CA THR A 97 -22.96 -16.70 -34.04
C THR A 97 -21.86 -17.70 -33.73
N ASP A 98 -20.73 -17.24 -33.19
CA ASP A 98 -19.83 -18.08 -32.41
C ASP A 98 -19.32 -17.27 -31.21
N THR A 99 -19.89 -17.61 -30.05
CA THR A 99 -19.32 -17.37 -28.73
C THR A 99 -18.13 -18.31 -28.55
N PRO A 100 -16.92 -17.83 -28.23
CA PRO A 100 -15.91 -18.67 -27.60
C PRO A 100 -16.12 -18.64 -26.08
N ALA A 101 -16.18 -19.84 -25.52
CA ALA A 101 -16.33 -20.12 -24.11
C ALA A 101 -15.16 -19.53 -23.30
N ASP A 102 -15.49 -18.64 -22.36
CA ASP A 102 -14.62 -18.34 -21.24
C ASP A 102 -14.52 -19.58 -20.35
N THR A 103 -13.28 -20.00 -20.12
CA THR A 103 -12.91 -20.96 -19.10
C THR A 103 -12.79 -20.19 -17.79
N PRO A 104 -13.62 -20.46 -16.76
CA PRO A 104 -13.48 -19.79 -15.49
C PRO A 104 -12.34 -20.43 -14.71
N ASP A 105 -11.34 -19.61 -14.36
CA ASP A 105 -10.31 -19.96 -13.40
C ASP A 105 -10.97 -20.12 -12.02
N SER A 106 -10.77 -21.29 -11.44
CA SER A 106 -11.49 -21.79 -10.28
C SER A 106 -10.68 -21.59 -9.02
N ASP A 107 -10.98 -20.53 -8.27
CA ASP A 107 -10.67 -20.47 -6.84
C ASP A 107 -11.84 -21.11 -6.06
N ALA A 108 -11.59 -22.34 -5.60
CA ALA A 108 -12.49 -23.06 -4.72
C ALA A 108 -12.52 -22.40 -3.32
N PRO A 109 -13.70 -22.20 -2.71
CA PRO A 109 -13.82 -21.85 -1.30
C PRO A 109 -13.86 -23.12 -0.44
N ASP A 110 -13.03 -23.17 0.60
CA ASP A 110 -13.21 -24.14 1.69
C ASP A 110 -14.45 -23.74 2.49
N THR A 111 -15.49 -24.55 2.34
CA THR A 111 -16.66 -24.56 3.22
C THR A 111 -16.43 -25.59 4.31
N ASP A 112 -16.33 -25.15 5.56
CA ASP A 112 -16.74 -26.00 6.68
C ASP A 112 -17.92 -25.35 7.40
N THR A 113 -19.04 -26.05 7.26
CA THR A 113 -20.31 -25.80 7.92
C THR A 113 -20.33 -26.71 9.14
N ASP A 114 -20.49 -26.18 10.34
CA ASP A 114 -21.02 -26.96 11.45
C ASP A 114 -21.80 -26.07 12.43
N THR A 115 -23.05 -26.47 12.66
CA THR A 115 -24.00 -25.93 13.66
C THR A 115 -25.07 -27.03 13.86
N PRO A 116 -25.79 -27.15 15.00
CA PRO A 116 -25.47 -26.92 16.41
C PRO A 116 -25.69 -28.20 17.26
N GLY A 117 -25.13 -28.25 18.47
CA GLY A 117 -25.41 -29.32 19.45
C GLY A 117 -25.76 -28.78 20.84
N THR A 118 -27.06 -28.71 21.14
CA THR A 118 -27.61 -28.58 22.49
C THR A 118 -27.55 -29.91 23.25
N VAL A 119 -27.04 -29.89 24.49
CA VAL A 119 -27.58 -30.73 25.58
C VAL A 119 -27.33 -30.08 26.95
N ASP A 120 -28.41 -30.14 27.72
CA ASP A 120 -28.70 -29.62 29.05
C ASP A 120 -28.22 -30.57 30.17
N THR A 121 -27.69 -30.01 31.26
CA THR A 121 -28.02 -30.42 32.65
C THR A 121 -27.58 -29.33 33.66
N GLY A 122 -28.55 -28.60 34.24
CA GLY A 122 -28.36 -27.91 35.54
C GLY A 122 -28.44 -28.87 36.74
N PRO A 123 -28.76 -28.40 37.96
CA PRO A 123 -28.34 -27.16 38.63
C PRO A 123 -27.72 -27.48 40.02
N ASP A 124 -27.03 -26.52 40.64
CA ASP A 124 -26.93 -26.54 42.10
C ASP A 124 -26.96 -25.13 42.71
N THR A 125 -27.37 -25.10 43.96
CA THR A 125 -28.28 -24.14 44.59
C THR A 125 -27.62 -23.37 45.72
N SER A 126 -28.36 -22.37 46.24
CA SER A 126 -28.28 -21.73 47.57
C SER A 126 -27.70 -20.31 47.57
N THR A 127 -28.53 -19.27 47.50
CA THR A 127 -29.25 -18.57 48.61
C THR A 127 -28.32 -17.76 49.53
N ASP A 128 -28.33 -16.43 49.43
CA ASP A 128 -29.04 -15.57 50.39
C ASP A 128 -28.94 -14.07 50.05
N THR A 129 -30.06 -13.39 50.23
CA THR A 129 -30.34 -11.94 50.19
C THR A 129 -31.15 -11.73 51.49
N PRO A 130 -31.05 -10.61 52.26
CA PRO A 130 -31.40 -9.30 51.72
C PRO A 130 -30.73 -8.03 52.29
N ALA A 131 -30.78 -7.04 51.40
CA ALA A 131 -31.13 -5.62 51.57
C ALA A 131 -30.99 -4.95 52.95
N ASP A 132 -30.40 -3.75 52.93
CA ASP A 132 -31.07 -2.56 53.48
C ASP A 132 -30.58 -1.28 52.79
N THR A 133 -31.54 -0.49 52.30
CA THR A 133 -31.46 0.93 51.99
C THR A 133 -32.54 1.57 52.84
N PRO A 134 -32.30 2.75 53.45
CA PRO A 134 -32.97 3.92 52.89
C PRO A 134 -32.11 5.20 52.91
N ALA A 135 -32.31 5.99 51.86
CA ALA A 135 -32.03 7.42 51.84
C ALA A 135 -33.07 8.16 52.70
N ASP A 136 -32.66 9.26 53.33
CA ASP A 136 -33.48 10.47 53.45
C ASP A 136 -32.61 11.67 53.88
N THR A 137 -32.76 12.77 53.14
CA THR A 137 -32.26 14.13 53.45
C THR A 137 -33.41 14.90 54.11
N PRO A 138 -33.15 15.93 54.95
CA PRO A 138 -33.33 17.28 54.41
C PRO A 138 -32.37 18.36 54.96
N ASP A 139 -32.00 19.27 54.05
CA ASP A 139 -31.98 20.74 54.17
C ASP A 139 -31.45 21.40 55.47
N ASP A 140 -30.34 22.16 55.36
CA ASP A 140 -30.30 23.52 55.89
C ASP A 140 -29.27 24.42 55.16
N THR A 141 -29.72 25.65 55.01
CA THR A 141 -29.26 26.84 54.33
C THR A 141 -27.85 27.34 54.63
N SER A 142 -27.18 27.92 53.62
CA SER A 142 -26.58 29.26 53.73
C SER A 142 -26.16 29.80 52.36
N ALA A 143 -26.73 30.94 52.04
CA ALA A 143 -26.36 31.82 50.95
C ALA A 143 -25.04 32.53 51.25
N ASP A 144 -24.24 32.83 50.23
CA ASP A 144 -23.82 34.21 49.94
C ASP A 144 -23.09 34.29 48.59
N THR A 145 -23.56 35.23 47.78
CA THR A 145 -23.03 35.66 46.46
C THR A 145 -22.33 37.01 46.66
N PRO A 146 -21.31 37.37 45.87
CA PRO A 146 -20.33 38.41 46.21
C PRO A 146 -20.79 39.81 45.79
N PRO A 147 -20.06 40.87 46.18
CA PRO A 147 -20.11 42.11 45.43
C PRO A 147 -18.76 42.51 44.82
N ASP A 148 -18.83 42.81 43.53
CA ASP A 148 -17.95 43.70 42.77
C ASP A 148 -17.72 45.04 43.46
N THR A 149 -16.55 45.67 43.31
CA THR A 149 -16.36 47.14 43.15
C THR A 149 -14.90 47.47 42.74
N PRO A 150 -14.64 48.02 41.54
CA PRO A 150 -13.57 49.01 41.28
C PRO A 150 -14.17 50.44 41.42
N PRO A 151 -13.49 51.59 41.17
CA PRO A 151 -12.08 51.87 40.82
C PRO A 151 -11.46 52.93 41.75
N SER A 152 -10.20 53.34 41.54
CA SER A 152 -9.71 54.73 41.72
C SER A 152 -8.23 54.89 41.38
N THR A 153 -7.94 55.69 40.35
CA THR A 153 -6.70 56.45 40.21
C THR A 153 -7.00 57.87 40.71
N PRO A 154 -6.04 58.54 41.38
CA PRO A 154 -5.57 59.79 40.81
C PRO A 154 -4.05 60.03 40.97
N ASP A 155 -3.66 61.11 40.29
CA ASP A 155 -2.39 61.53 39.72
C ASP A 155 -1.36 62.14 40.71
N ASP A 156 -0.15 62.29 40.17
CA ASP A 156 0.82 63.38 40.31
C ASP A 156 2.03 63.30 41.29
N SER A 157 3.20 63.27 40.63
CA SER A 157 4.52 63.90 40.90
C SER A 157 5.17 63.85 42.28
N THR A 158 6.41 63.33 42.32
CA THR A 158 7.61 64.15 42.61
C THR A 158 8.91 63.47 42.18
N ASP A 159 9.65 64.23 41.38
CA ASP A 159 11.08 64.23 41.08
C ASP A 159 12.01 63.79 42.23
N THR A 160 12.92 62.84 41.97
CA THR A 160 14.32 62.92 42.43
C THR A 160 15.21 62.14 41.48
N ALA A 161 16.12 62.88 40.83
CA ALA A 161 17.22 62.39 40.03
C ALA A 161 18.08 61.33 40.74
N ASP A 162 18.36 60.24 40.03
CA ASP A 162 19.64 59.54 40.19
C ASP A 162 20.20 59.19 38.81
N THR A 163 21.32 59.82 38.51
CA THR A 163 22.14 59.64 37.32
C THR A 163 22.98 58.39 37.50
N ASP A 164 22.59 57.28 36.87
CA ASP A 164 23.53 56.21 36.54
C ASP A 164 23.51 55.97 35.03
N THR A 165 24.55 56.49 34.38
CA THR A 165 24.76 56.39 32.93
C THR A 165 25.45 55.06 32.65
N ALA A 166 24.65 54.02 32.47
CA ALA A 166 25.05 52.85 31.69
C ALA A 166 24.38 52.97 30.31
N PRO A 167 25.14 52.92 29.19
CA PRO A 167 24.51 52.83 27.88
C PRO A 167 23.68 51.54 27.85
N PRO A 168 22.42 51.57 27.37
CA PRO A 168 21.65 50.34 27.19
C PRO A 168 22.47 49.43 26.29
N ALA A 169 22.76 48.22 26.77
CA ALA A 169 23.29 47.18 25.92
C ALA A 169 22.32 47.04 24.74
N ASP A 170 22.85 47.11 23.51
CA ASP A 170 22.12 46.81 22.29
C ASP A 170 21.44 45.45 22.48
N THR A 171 20.16 45.48 22.87
CA THR A 171 19.33 44.29 22.87
C THR A 171 19.11 44.03 21.40
N PRO A 172 19.60 42.90 20.83
CA PRO A 172 19.31 42.58 19.46
C PRO A 172 17.79 42.62 19.27
N ASP A 173 17.36 43.38 18.27
CA ASP A 173 15.96 43.49 17.86
C ASP A 173 15.35 42.08 17.83
N PRO A 174 14.16 41.84 18.44
CA PRO A 174 13.52 40.54 18.36
C PRO A 174 13.43 40.14 16.89
N ALA A 175 14.15 39.08 16.52
CA ALA A 175 14.15 38.58 15.16
C ALA A 175 12.69 38.39 14.73
N GLU A 176 12.28 39.05 13.64
CA GLU A 176 10.95 38.90 13.07
C GLU A 176 10.69 37.40 12.89
N PRO A 177 9.53 36.87 13.36
CA PRO A 177 9.21 35.47 13.18
C PRO A 177 9.36 35.09 11.71
N PRO A 178 9.94 33.91 11.39
CA PRO A 178 10.04 33.48 10.01
C PRO A 178 8.65 33.51 9.37
N ALA A 179 8.57 34.00 8.13
CA ALA A 179 7.32 34.05 7.39
C ALA A 179 6.65 32.67 7.38
N PRO A 180 5.31 32.59 7.49
CA PRO A 180 4.60 31.33 7.38
C PRO A 180 4.99 30.60 6.09
N VAL A 181 5.22 29.29 6.19
CA VAL A 181 5.49 28.46 5.02
C VAL A 181 4.16 28.25 4.28
N GLU A 182 4.07 28.72 3.04
CA GLU A 182 2.90 28.50 2.18
C GLU A 182 2.75 27.00 1.89
N PRO A 183 1.52 26.46 1.86
CA PRO A 183 1.29 25.06 1.57
C PRO A 183 1.65 24.73 0.11
N ALA A 184 2.28 23.58 -0.09
CA ALA A 184 2.68 23.12 -1.42
C ALA A 184 1.51 22.50 -2.21
N PHE A 185 0.50 22.01 -1.50
CA PHE A 185 -0.70 21.38 -2.05
C PHE A 185 -1.81 21.36 -1.00
N SER A 186 -3.03 20.99 -1.39
CA SER A 186 -4.14 20.80 -0.46
C SER A 186 -4.81 19.44 -0.60
N PHE A 187 -5.43 18.95 0.48
CA PHE A 187 -6.04 17.63 0.56
C PHE A 187 -7.19 17.62 1.59
N TYR A 188 -8.16 16.73 1.43
CA TYR A 188 -9.22 16.50 2.43
C TYR A 188 -8.77 15.50 3.50
N SER A 189 -9.51 15.41 4.60
CA SER A 189 -9.22 14.46 5.69
C SER A 189 -9.20 13.00 5.21
N PRO A 190 -8.44 12.10 5.87
CA PRO A 190 -8.51 10.66 5.60
C PRO A 190 -9.93 10.12 5.70
N GLY A 191 -10.33 9.25 4.78
CA GLY A 191 -11.70 8.76 4.70
C GLY A 191 -12.73 9.73 4.11
N ALA A 192 -12.34 10.97 3.75
CA ALA A 192 -13.23 11.93 3.09
C ALA A 192 -13.46 11.58 1.61
N LEU A 193 -14.20 10.51 1.33
CA LEU A 193 -14.49 10.05 -0.03
C LEU A 193 -15.36 11.03 -0.81
N LEU A 194 -15.49 10.80 -2.12
CA LEU A 194 -16.49 11.50 -2.90
C LEU A 194 -17.89 11.17 -2.34
N PRO A 195 -18.78 12.17 -2.15
CA PRO A 195 -20.07 11.91 -1.51
C PRO A 195 -20.87 10.85 -2.27
N GLY A 196 -21.32 9.80 -1.57
CA GLY A 196 -22.11 8.71 -2.15
C GLY A 196 -21.31 7.61 -2.85
N THR A 197 -19.97 7.64 -2.82
CA THR A 197 -19.14 6.59 -3.47
C THR A 197 -18.72 5.47 -2.52
N GLY A 198 -18.85 5.64 -1.21
CA GLY A 198 -18.53 4.63 -0.21
C GLY A 198 -18.58 5.20 1.20
N GLU A 199 -17.92 4.50 2.13
CA GLU A 199 -17.74 4.92 3.52
C GLU A 199 -16.25 4.78 3.86
N GLY A 200 -15.57 5.91 4.06
CA GLY A 200 -14.12 5.97 4.15
C GLY A 200 -13.54 5.49 5.47
N ALA A 201 -12.25 5.17 5.46
CA ALA A 201 -11.50 4.85 6.68
C ALA A 201 -10.99 6.15 7.32
N GLU A 202 -11.58 6.55 8.46
CA GLU A 202 -11.15 7.72 9.23
C GLU A 202 -9.80 7.53 9.96
N ALA A 203 -9.03 6.50 9.60
CA ALA A 203 -7.77 6.18 10.25
C ALA A 203 -6.69 7.20 9.87
N GLU A 204 -6.29 8.05 10.82
CA GLU A 204 -5.20 9.02 10.65
C GLU A 204 -3.79 8.40 10.72
N MET A 205 -3.70 7.09 10.94
CA MET A 205 -2.42 6.39 11.10
C MET A 205 -1.59 6.46 9.81
N ILE A 206 -0.31 6.83 9.94
CA ILE A 206 0.68 6.75 8.87
C ILE A 206 1.35 5.37 8.92
N PHE A 207 0.90 4.44 8.07
CA PHE A 207 1.41 3.06 8.01
C PHE A 207 2.83 2.95 7.43
N ALA A 208 3.25 3.91 6.60
CA ALA A 208 4.57 3.94 5.98
C ALA A 208 5.21 5.34 6.11
N PRO A 209 5.69 5.72 7.31
CA PRO A 209 6.13 7.09 7.59
C PRO A 209 7.36 7.51 6.80
N ASP A 210 8.26 6.57 6.52
CA ASP A 210 9.56 6.84 5.89
C ASP A 210 9.56 6.62 4.37
N MET A 211 8.44 6.20 3.79
CA MET A 211 8.37 5.82 2.37
C MET A 211 8.61 7.03 1.45
N VAL A 212 9.33 6.90 0.34
CA VAL A 212 9.33 7.95 -0.69
C VAL A 212 8.01 7.93 -1.46
N PHE A 213 7.62 9.08 -2.03
CA PHE A 213 6.41 9.15 -2.83
C PHE A 213 6.57 8.30 -4.12
N PRO A 214 5.60 7.46 -4.51
CA PRO A 214 5.80 6.46 -5.57
C PRO A 214 5.94 7.05 -6.96
N ILE A 215 5.54 8.31 -7.17
CA ILE A 215 5.75 9.04 -8.44
C ILE A 215 6.96 9.95 -8.30
N LYS A 216 7.97 9.75 -9.15
CA LYS A 216 9.27 10.41 -9.01
C LYS A 216 9.18 11.94 -9.09
N ASP A 217 8.80 12.46 -10.26
CA ASP A 217 8.91 13.90 -10.57
C ASP A 217 7.63 14.52 -11.13
N SER A 218 6.69 13.74 -11.64
CA SER A 218 5.45 14.29 -12.20
C SER A 218 4.54 14.88 -11.12
N PRO A 219 3.72 15.91 -11.44
CA PRO A 219 2.57 16.28 -10.63
C PRO A 219 1.68 15.05 -10.40
N ALA A 220 1.05 14.98 -9.23
CA ALA A 220 0.25 13.83 -8.82
C ALA A 220 -1.08 14.31 -8.22
N TYR A 221 -2.12 13.51 -8.40
CA TYR A 221 -3.49 13.81 -8.01
C TYR A 221 -4.16 12.56 -7.45
N LEU A 222 -4.27 12.50 -6.12
CA LEU A 222 -4.97 11.43 -5.41
C LEU A 222 -6.47 11.72 -5.48
N GLN A 223 -7.20 10.84 -6.15
CA GLN A 223 -8.63 10.96 -6.39
C GLN A 223 -9.18 9.63 -6.93
N SER A 224 -10.50 9.44 -6.93
CA SER A 224 -11.13 8.28 -7.58
C SER A 224 -10.85 8.23 -9.09
N MET A 225 -10.52 7.07 -9.64
CA MET A 225 -10.47 6.86 -11.10
C MET A 225 -11.81 6.42 -11.70
N VAL A 226 -12.73 5.97 -10.86
CA VAL A 226 -14.02 5.41 -11.27
C VAL A 226 -15.12 6.47 -11.23
N PHE A 227 -15.14 7.30 -10.18
CA PHE A 227 -16.17 8.30 -9.91
C PHE A 227 -15.76 9.73 -10.32
N THR A 228 -14.73 9.88 -11.16
CA THR A 228 -14.32 11.16 -11.76
C THR A 228 -14.32 11.08 -13.29
N PHE A 229 -13.98 12.19 -13.96
CA PHE A 229 -14.04 12.27 -15.43
C PHE A 229 -13.13 11.23 -16.09
N GLY A 230 -13.69 10.51 -17.06
CA GLY A 230 -13.04 9.40 -17.73
C GLY A 230 -13.23 8.05 -17.04
N GLY A 231 -13.72 8.03 -15.79
CA GLY A 231 -14.01 6.83 -15.04
C GLY A 231 -15.28 6.12 -15.49
N GLY A 232 -15.41 4.83 -15.16
CA GLY A 232 -16.51 3.98 -15.60
C GLY A 232 -17.90 4.45 -15.18
N MET A 233 -18.02 5.17 -14.05
CA MET A 233 -19.32 5.59 -13.51
C MET A 233 -19.77 6.99 -13.95
N VAL A 234 -18.82 7.86 -14.30
CA VAL A 234 -19.11 9.24 -14.73
C VAL A 234 -18.97 9.40 -16.26
N GLY A 235 -18.12 8.60 -16.90
CA GLY A 235 -17.74 8.76 -18.29
C GLY A 235 -16.97 10.05 -18.55
N GLY A 236 -16.90 10.49 -19.81
CA GLY A 236 -16.14 11.67 -20.22
C GLY A 236 -14.70 11.35 -20.59
N ASP A 237 -13.79 12.33 -20.44
CA ASP A 237 -12.38 12.18 -20.81
C ASP A 237 -11.50 12.16 -19.55
N GLN A 238 -10.66 11.13 -19.45
CA GLN A 238 -9.65 11.00 -18.39
C GLN A 238 -8.62 12.15 -18.38
N CYS A 239 -8.43 12.84 -19.50
CA CYS A 239 -7.55 14.00 -19.63
C CYS A 239 -8.26 15.35 -19.42
N ASP A 240 -9.47 15.35 -18.84
CA ASP A 240 -10.17 16.58 -18.45
C ASP A 240 -9.35 17.37 -17.43
N ALA A 241 -9.28 18.70 -17.58
CA ALA A 241 -8.47 19.56 -16.73
C ALA A 241 -8.82 19.45 -15.23
N ARG A 242 -10.09 19.14 -14.92
CA ARG A 242 -10.57 18.98 -13.53
C ARG A 242 -9.96 17.78 -12.80
N ASN A 243 -9.40 16.82 -13.53
CA ASN A 243 -8.69 15.69 -12.93
C ASN A 243 -7.26 16.04 -12.49
N PHE A 244 -6.75 17.24 -12.78
CA PHE A 244 -5.36 17.65 -12.51
C PHE A 244 -5.34 18.86 -11.58
N ASP A 245 -6.20 18.84 -10.56
CA ASP A 245 -6.37 19.93 -9.61
C ASP A 245 -6.40 19.42 -8.16
N TYR A 246 -6.11 20.33 -7.23
CA TYR A 246 -6.25 20.13 -5.79
C TYR A 246 -7.62 20.67 -5.32
N PRO A 247 -8.13 20.27 -4.14
CA PRO A 247 -7.55 19.34 -3.17
C PRO A 247 -7.63 17.87 -3.57
N TRP A 248 -6.64 17.09 -3.13
CA TRP A 248 -6.67 15.63 -3.19
C TRP A 248 -7.78 15.05 -2.33
N ARG A 249 -8.21 13.84 -2.68
CA ARG A 249 -9.26 13.12 -1.97
C ARG A 249 -8.93 11.63 -1.86
N ASP A 250 -9.18 11.07 -0.68
CA ASP A 250 -9.06 9.64 -0.43
C ASP A 250 -10.05 8.86 -1.31
N ASN A 251 -9.63 7.68 -1.76
CA ASN A 251 -10.50 6.75 -2.48
C ASN A 251 -10.40 5.31 -1.95
N PHE A 252 -9.67 5.09 -0.85
CA PHE A 252 -9.69 3.83 -0.11
C PHE A 252 -11.10 3.61 0.49
N CYS A 253 -11.59 2.38 0.50
CA CYS A 253 -12.98 2.06 0.90
C CYS A 253 -14.09 2.54 -0.06
N GLU A 254 -13.77 3.06 -1.24
CA GLU A 254 -14.80 3.28 -2.26
C GLU A 254 -15.50 1.98 -2.64
N THR A 255 -16.80 2.06 -2.90
CA THR A 255 -17.61 0.90 -3.29
C THR A 255 -17.11 0.34 -4.62
N ARG A 256 -16.89 -0.97 -4.66
CA ARG A 256 -16.53 -1.75 -5.85
C ARG A 256 -17.45 -2.98 -5.96
N THR A 257 -17.44 -3.65 -7.09
CA THR A 257 -18.22 -4.90 -7.24
C THR A 257 -17.45 -6.13 -6.74
N SER A 258 -16.13 -6.17 -6.91
CA SER A 258 -15.31 -7.30 -6.49
C SER A 258 -15.35 -7.52 -4.98
N ASN A 259 -15.30 -8.77 -4.53
CA ASN A 259 -15.32 -9.12 -3.10
C ASN A 259 -13.95 -8.91 -2.44
N ARG A 260 -13.53 -7.66 -2.38
CA ARG A 260 -12.31 -7.16 -1.74
C ARG A 260 -12.70 -6.47 -0.42
N ASN A 261 -11.95 -6.72 0.65
CA ASN A 261 -12.28 -6.26 2.01
C ASN A 261 -11.03 -5.77 2.75
N SER A 262 -11.21 -4.93 3.76
CA SER A 262 -10.16 -4.53 4.70
C SER A 262 -10.75 -4.38 6.09
N ALA A 263 -9.98 -4.72 7.13
CA ALA A 263 -10.35 -4.47 8.51
C ALA A 263 -10.49 -2.97 8.86
N TYR A 264 -10.01 -2.08 7.98
CA TYR A 264 -10.08 -0.63 8.14
C TYR A 264 -11.29 0.00 7.46
N CYS A 265 -12.01 -0.76 6.64
CA CYS A 265 -13.22 -0.28 5.99
C CYS A 265 -14.47 -0.72 6.77
N PRO A 266 -15.46 0.17 6.96
CA PRO A 266 -16.73 -0.16 7.60
C PRO A 266 -17.65 -1.02 6.70
N ILE A 267 -17.39 -1.03 5.39
CA ILE A 267 -18.14 -1.79 4.40
C ILE A 267 -17.27 -2.85 3.69
N SER A 268 -17.95 -3.79 3.01
CA SER A 268 -17.33 -4.82 2.16
C SER A 268 -17.39 -4.42 0.68
N ARG A 269 -16.65 -5.14 -0.17
CA ARG A 269 -16.53 -4.87 -1.61
C ARG A 269 -16.00 -3.47 -1.87
N ILE A 270 -14.76 -3.30 -1.46
CA ILE A 270 -14.10 -1.99 -1.41
C ILE A 270 -12.91 -1.88 -2.35
N HIS A 271 -12.58 -0.64 -2.66
CA HIS A 271 -11.33 -0.25 -3.27
C HIS A 271 -10.17 -0.44 -2.28
N GLN A 272 -9.26 -1.36 -2.59
CA GLN A 272 -8.08 -1.70 -1.78
C GLN A 272 -6.85 -0.96 -2.29
N GLY A 273 -6.74 0.32 -1.99
CA GLY A 273 -5.58 1.12 -2.36
C GLY A 273 -5.91 2.60 -2.46
N GLN A 274 -4.97 3.34 -3.03
CA GLN A 274 -5.15 4.72 -3.43
C GLN A 274 -4.78 4.87 -4.91
N ASP A 275 -5.66 5.47 -5.69
CA ASP A 275 -5.32 5.82 -7.07
C ASP A 275 -4.63 7.16 -7.14
N ILE A 276 -3.65 7.24 -8.03
CA ILE A 276 -2.79 8.39 -8.24
C ILE A 276 -2.77 8.71 -9.74
N ARG A 277 -3.50 9.76 -10.13
CA ARG A 277 -3.34 10.34 -11.48
C ARG A 277 -2.07 11.17 -11.53
N VAL A 278 -1.43 11.25 -12.69
CA VAL A 278 -0.11 11.86 -12.85
C VAL A 278 -0.05 12.80 -14.06
N GLY A 279 0.79 13.82 -13.96
CA GLY A 279 1.12 14.71 -15.08
C GLY A 279 0.19 15.90 -15.23
N THR A 280 -0.10 16.27 -16.48
CA THR A 280 -1.02 17.37 -16.83
C THR A 280 -2.02 16.89 -17.88
N PRO A 281 -3.07 17.68 -18.20
CA PRO A 281 -3.97 17.35 -19.30
C PRO A 281 -3.22 17.12 -20.62
N GLU A 282 -2.17 17.90 -20.89
CA GLU A 282 -1.33 17.78 -22.08
C GLU A 282 -0.53 16.47 -22.08
N SER A 283 0.12 16.12 -20.96
CA SER A 283 0.89 14.88 -20.88
C SER A 283 -0.02 13.66 -20.96
N CYS A 284 -1.22 13.72 -20.37
CA CYS A 284 -2.24 12.68 -20.49
C CYS A 284 -2.64 12.44 -21.96
N ARG A 285 -2.92 13.51 -22.72
CA ARG A 285 -3.26 13.39 -24.15
C ARG A 285 -2.10 12.86 -24.98
N ALA A 286 -0.87 13.27 -24.65
CA ALA A 286 0.33 12.75 -25.29
C ALA A 286 0.49 11.25 -25.03
N GLU A 287 0.39 10.82 -23.77
CA GLU A 287 0.47 9.41 -23.37
C GLU A 287 -0.63 8.55 -24.01
N ARG A 288 -1.87 9.04 -24.09
CA ARG A 288 -2.95 8.35 -24.81
C ARG A 288 -2.66 8.16 -26.31
N SER A 289 -1.93 9.10 -26.90
CA SER A 289 -1.54 9.06 -28.32
C SER A 289 -0.29 8.20 -28.56
N THR A 290 0.47 7.89 -27.50
CA THR A 290 1.61 6.98 -27.53
C THR A 290 1.13 5.52 -27.48
N PRO A 291 1.70 4.61 -28.30
CA PRO A 291 1.44 3.19 -28.19
C PRO A 291 1.67 2.69 -26.76
N ALA A 292 0.78 1.86 -26.22
CA ALA A 292 0.82 1.44 -24.82
C ALA A 292 2.19 0.87 -24.39
N ALA A 293 2.85 0.10 -25.26
CA ALA A 293 4.16 -0.48 -25.00
C ALA A 293 5.30 0.56 -24.88
N ASP A 294 5.12 1.77 -25.40
CA ASP A 294 6.15 2.81 -25.48
C ASP A 294 5.95 3.96 -24.49
N ARG A 295 4.90 3.90 -23.66
CA ARG A 295 4.57 4.90 -22.64
C ARG A 295 5.61 4.95 -21.53
N THR A 296 6.21 6.11 -21.31
CA THR A 296 7.28 6.29 -20.30
C THR A 296 7.33 7.71 -19.71
N ALA A 297 6.31 8.56 -19.87
CA ALA A 297 6.38 9.94 -19.37
C ALA A 297 6.36 10.07 -17.85
N HIS A 298 5.80 9.08 -17.14
CA HIS A 298 5.54 9.17 -15.71
C HIS A 298 6.20 8.00 -14.98
N GLU A 299 7.36 8.27 -14.38
CA GLU A 299 8.19 7.27 -13.72
C GLU A 299 7.67 6.92 -12.32
N VAL A 300 7.62 5.62 -12.02
CA VAL A 300 7.24 5.03 -10.73
C VAL A 300 8.48 4.48 -10.05
N VAL A 301 8.65 4.79 -8.77
CA VAL A 301 9.83 4.42 -7.97
C VAL A 301 9.49 3.52 -6.79
N ALA A 302 10.48 2.75 -6.34
CA ALA A 302 10.41 1.99 -5.11
C ALA A 302 10.24 2.92 -3.91
N VAL A 303 9.18 2.73 -3.14
CA VAL A 303 8.88 3.60 -2.00
C VAL A 303 9.79 3.34 -0.79
N GLU A 304 10.41 2.16 -0.68
CA GLU A 304 11.34 1.81 0.39
C GLU A 304 12.43 0.88 -0.14
N ASP A 305 13.54 0.77 0.60
CA ASP A 305 14.54 -0.27 0.38
C ASP A 305 13.87 -1.64 0.55
N GLY A 306 14.07 -2.57 -0.38
CA GLY A 306 13.42 -3.86 -0.29
C GLY A 306 13.73 -4.80 -1.44
N ILE A 307 12.90 -5.82 -1.57
CA ILE A 307 13.04 -6.84 -2.61
C ILE A 307 11.75 -6.91 -3.42
N ILE A 308 11.88 -6.99 -4.75
CA ILE A 308 10.75 -7.24 -5.63
C ILE A 308 10.30 -8.69 -5.45
N SER A 309 9.17 -8.88 -4.78
CA SER A 309 8.66 -10.20 -4.42
C SER A 309 7.75 -10.82 -5.47
N ASN A 310 7.17 -10.00 -6.37
CA ASN A 310 6.31 -10.48 -7.44
C ASN A 310 6.28 -9.47 -8.59
N VAL A 311 6.15 -9.98 -9.82
CA VAL A 311 5.82 -9.23 -11.03
C VAL A 311 4.66 -9.97 -11.68
N GLY A 312 3.48 -9.36 -11.65
CA GLY A 312 2.25 -9.89 -12.22
C GLY A 312 2.07 -9.50 -13.68
N SER A 313 0.84 -9.65 -14.20
CA SER A 313 0.49 -9.27 -15.57
C SER A 313 0.37 -7.76 -15.78
N TYR A 314 0.12 -6.98 -14.72
CA TYR A 314 -0.01 -5.52 -14.73
C TYR A 314 0.48 -4.87 -13.42
N SER A 315 1.21 -5.62 -12.59
CA SER A 315 1.61 -5.15 -11.26
C SER A 315 3.00 -5.61 -10.84
N VAL A 316 3.56 -4.89 -9.87
CA VAL A 316 4.81 -5.25 -9.19
C VAL A 316 4.59 -5.17 -7.68
N ASN A 317 5.16 -6.10 -6.93
CA ASN A 317 5.12 -6.09 -5.46
C ASN A 317 6.54 -5.88 -4.92
N LEU A 318 6.69 -4.89 -4.06
CA LEU A 318 7.89 -4.62 -3.27
C LEU A 318 7.65 -5.05 -1.82
N ARG A 319 8.49 -5.93 -1.28
CA ARG A 319 8.44 -6.32 0.13
C ARG A 319 9.51 -5.56 0.92
N SER A 320 9.09 -4.87 1.98
CA SER A 320 9.99 -4.16 2.90
C SER A 320 9.39 -4.01 4.29
N GLY A 321 10.19 -4.14 5.35
CA GLY A 321 9.78 -3.75 6.71
C GLY A 321 8.51 -4.42 7.26
N GLY A 322 8.14 -5.63 6.81
CA GLY A 322 6.87 -6.27 7.19
C GLY A 322 5.64 -5.77 6.42
N ARG A 323 5.87 -4.99 5.37
CA ARG A 323 4.89 -4.46 4.42
C ARG A 323 5.11 -5.05 3.03
N ILE A 324 4.05 -5.04 2.25
CA ILE A 324 4.07 -5.27 0.81
C ILE A 324 3.46 -4.02 0.17
N TYR A 325 4.21 -3.40 -0.72
CA TYR A 325 3.75 -2.30 -1.56
C TYR A 325 3.42 -2.85 -2.93
N LYS A 326 2.20 -2.62 -3.40
CA LYS A 326 1.74 -3.09 -4.70
C LYS A 326 1.56 -1.90 -5.63
N TYR A 327 2.16 -1.99 -6.82
CA TYR A 327 2.08 -0.98 -7.87
C TYR A 327 1.32 -1.60 -9.03
N LEU A 328 0.13 -1.09 -9.35
CA LEU A 328 -0.72 -1.58 -10.43
C LEU A 328 -0.72 -0.62 -11.62
N HIS A 329 -1.17 -1.14 -12.75
CA HIS A 329 -1.33 -0.42 -14.01
C HIS A 329 -0.01 0.15 -14.54
N LEU A 330 1.08 -0.60 -14.34
CA LEU A 330 2.40 -0.25 -14.87
C LEU A 330 2.52 -0.61 -16.35
N ASN A 331 3.41 0.07 -17.07
CA ASN A 331 3.84 -0.38 -18.39
C ASN A 331 4.78 -1.58 -18.25
N MET A 332 4.20 -2.78 -18.39
CA MET A 332 4.92 -4.04 -18.17
C MET A 332 6.00 -4.33 -19.23
N LYS A 333 6.00 -3.62 -20.36
CA LYS A 333 7.07 -3.71 -21.38
C LYS A 333 8.27 -2.82 -21.07
N LYS A 334 8.18 -1.95 -20.06
CA LYS A 334 9.18 -0.95 -19.69
C LYS A 334 9.51 -0.98 -18.19
N LEU A 335 9.38 -2.14 -17.53
CA LEU A 335 9.86 -2.29 -16.16
C LEU A 335 11.38 -2.17 -16.11
N ALA A 336 11.88 -1.58 -15.03
CA ALA A 336 13.29 -1.48 -14.72
C ALA A 336 13.76 -2.57 -13.73
N VAL A 337 12.83 -3.41 -13.26
CA VAL A 337 13.07 -4.43 -12.24
C VAL A 337 12.48 -5.79 -12.64
N SER A 338 13.00 -6.84 -12.01
CA SER A 338 12.55 -8.23 -12.09
C SER A 338 12.30 -8.83 -10.71
N ILE A 339 11.59 -9.96 -10.64
CA ILE A 339 11.39 -10.70 -9.39
C ILE A 339 12.76 -11.08 -8.79
N GLY A 340 12.93 -10.82 -7.50
CA GLY A 340 14.15 -11.11 -6.74
C GLY A 340 15.14 -9.95 -6.68
N ASP A 341 14.95 -8.89 -7.48
CA ASP A 341 15.83 -7.72 -7.44
C ASP A 341 15.73 -7.01 -6.09
N THR A 342 16.88 -6.59 -5.56
CA THR A 342 16.94 -5.66 -4.43
C THR A 342 16.95 -4.24 -4.95
N VAL A 343 16.12 -3.38 -4.38
CA VAL A 343 15.99 -1.97 -4.74
C VAL A 343 16.18 -1.09 -3.52
N GLN A 344 16.62 0.15 -3.77
CA GLN A 344 16.66 1.22 -2.78
C GLN A 344 15.46 2.15 -2.98
N ALA A 345 15.05 2.85 -1.92
CA ALA A 345 14.02 3.87 -2.00
C ALA A 345 14.41 4.92 -3.06
N GLY A 346 13.52 5.15 -4.03
CA GLY A 346 13.74 6.05 -5.16
C GLY A 346 14.25 5.38 -6.45
N ASP A 347 14.65 4.10 -6.40
CA ASP A 347 14.99 3.36 -7.63
C ASP A 347 13.77 3.20 -8.53
N THR A 348 13.98 3.33 -9.85
CA THR A 348 12.93 3.14 -10.84
C THR A 348 12.38 1.72 -10.79
N ILE A 349 11.07 1.58 -10.66
CA ILE A 349 10.35 0.30 -10.87
C ILE A 349 9.85 0.20 -12.31
N GLY A 350 9.28 1.29 -12.82
CA GLY A 350 8.66 1.29 -14.14
C GLY A 350 7.96 2.62 -14.42
N TYR A 351 6.88 2.56 -15.18
CA TYR A 351 6.16 3.75 -15.64
C TYR A 351 4.65 3.56 -15.51
N VAL A 352 3.94 4.63 -15.18
CA VAL A 352 2.47 4.65 -15.13
C VAL A 352 1.91 4.32 -16.51
N SER A 353 0.88 3.48 -16.54
CA SER A 353 0.16 3.06 -17.74
C SER A 353 -1.33 2.91 -17.39
N ASN A 354 -2.05 2.16 -18.22
CA ASN A 354 -3.41 1.74 -17.99
C ASN A 354 -3.59 0.23 -18.21
N ASP A 355 -2.51 -0.53 -18.00
CA ASP A 355 -2.52 -1.97 -18.17
C ASP A 355 -3.39 -2.63 -17.09
N PHE A 356 -4.26 -3.54 -17.49
CA PHE A 356 -5.15 -4.28 -16.60
C PHE A 356 -5.03 -5.79 -16.80
N GLY A 357 -4.00 -6.26 -17.54
CA GLY A 357 -3.87 -7.65 -17.96
C GLY A 357 -4.96 -8.09 -18.96
N GLY A 358 -5.69 -7.15 -19.53
CA GLY A 358 -6.86 -7.37 -20.38
C GLY A 358 -7.38 -6.05 -20.93
N THR A 359 -8.66 -5.74 -20.66
CA THR A 359 -9.26 -4.46 -21.06
C THR A 359 -8.61 -3.30 -20.30
N PRO A 360 -7.95 -2.34 -20.98
CA PRO A 360 -7.25 -1.27 -20.31
C PRO A 360 -8.18 -0.34 -19.52
N THR A 361 -7.65 0.22 -18.44
CA THR A 361 -8.31 1.22 -17.60
C THR A 361 -7.96 2.66 -18.03
N VAL A 362 -8.16 3.66 -17.18
CA VAL A 362 -7.64 5.02 -17.31
C VAL A 362 -6.16 5.10 -16.88
N LEU A 363 -5.41 6.07 -17.37
CA LEU A 363 -3.99 6.25 -17.01
C LEU A 363 -3.84 6.74 -15.57
N HIS A 364 -3.32 5.87 -14.69
CA HIS A 364 -3.01 6.17 -13.29
C HIS A 364 -2.14 5.06 -12.69
N LEU A 365 -1.59 5.32 -11.51
CA LEU A 365 -1.01 4.29 -10.64
C LEU A 365 -2.05 3.94 -9.58
N HIS A 366 -2.41 2.66 -9.46
CA HIS A 366 -3.10 2.15 -8.27
C HIS A 366 -2.04 1.63 -7.28
N PHE A 367 -2.04 2.17 -6.07
CA PHE A 367 -1.02 1.90 -5.07
C PHE A 367 -1.63 1.30 -3.81
N GLU A 368 -1.14 0.12 -3.40
CA GLU A 368 -1.62 -0.59 -2.22
C GLU A 368 -0.51 -0.74 -1.17
N ILE A 369 -0.91 -0.73 0.10
CA ILE A 369 -0.06 -1.16 1.21
C ILE A 369 -0.76 -2.33 1.89
N THR A 370 -0.06 -3.44 2.02
CA THR A 370 -0.47 -4.56 2.86
C THR A 370 0.48 -4.69 4.04
N GLN A 371 -0.07 -4.72 5.25
CA GLN A 371 0.70 -4.81 6.49
C GLN A 371 0.48 -6.18 7.13
N ASN A 372 1.55 -6.79 7.62
CA ASN A 372 1.44 -7.98 8.47
C ASN A 372 0.77 -7.59 9.79
N ASN A 373 -0.31 -8.29 10.14
CA ASN A 373 -1.13 -7.99 11.32
C ASN A 373 -0.64 -8.65 12.63
N GLY A 374 0.55 -9.26 12.61
CA GLY A 374 1.17 -9.88 13.77
C GLY A 374 0.66 -11.30 14.10
N ASN A 375 -0.44 -11.74 13.48
CA ASN A 375 -1.03 -13.06 13.67
C ASN A 375 -0.81 -14.00 12.47
N GLY A 376 0.17 -13.68 11.62
CA GLY A 376 0.44 -14.39 10.38
C GLY A 376 -0.50 -14.01 9.22
N GLY A 377 -1.39 -13.04 9.42
CA GLY A 377 -2.27 -12.49 8.40
C GLY A 377 -1.73 -11.20 7.78
N TRP A 378 -2.35 -10.81 6.68
CA TRP A 378 -2.03 -9.62 5.90
C TRP A 378 -3.30 -8.80 5.70
N ASP A 379 -3.26 -7.53 6.11
CA ASP A 379 -4.38 -6.61 5.97
C ASP A 379 -4.02 -5.47 5.01
N TYR A 380 -4.95 -5.12 4.13
CA TYR A 380 -4.84 -3.91 3.31
C TYR A 380 -5.07 -2.69 4.18
N VAL A 381 -4.09 -1.80 4.26
CA VAL A 381 -4.15 -0.60 5.10
C VAL A 381 -4.33 0.66 4.24
N PRO A 382 -5.00 1.71 4.75
CA PRO A 382 -5.18 2.97 4.02
C PRO A 382 -3.82 3.60 3.63
N PRO A 383 -3.51 3.78 2.33
CA PRO A 383 -2.25 4.40 1.91
C PRO A 383 -2.26 5.93 2.04
N TYR A 384 -3.44 6.55 2.09
CA TYR A 384 -3.66 7.98 1.85
C TYR A 384 -2.79 8.90 2.72
N THR A 385 -2.82 8.71 4.04
CA THR A 385 -2.02 9.48 5.02
C THR A 385 -0.50 9.33 4.80
N SER A 386 -0.06 8.12 4.42
CA SER A 386 1.36 7.86 4.12
C SER A 386 1.80 8.54 2.83
N LEU A 387 0.91 8.60 1.84
CA LEU A 387 1.14 9.31 0.59
C LEU A 387 1.19 10.83 0.79
N VAL A 388 0.31 11.39 1.62
CA VAL A 388 0.34 12.82 2.01
C VAL A 388 1.69 13.16 2.65
N ALA A 389 2.09 12.43 3.71
CA ALA A 389 3.36 12.66 4.39
C ALA A 389 4.59 12.49 3.47
N ALA A 390 4.55 11.51 2.56
CA ALA A 390 5.61 11.31 1.57
C ALA A 390 5.66 12.45 0.54
N TYR A 391 4.51 13.01 0.16
CA TYR A 391 4.44 14.12 -0.79
C TYR A 391 4.90 15.45 -0.16
N GLU A 392 4.58 15.70 1.11
CA GLU A 392 5.12 16.87 1.86
C GLU A 392 6.65 16.87 1.85
N ARG A 393 7.27 15.70 2.14
CA ARG A 393 8.72 15.53 2.05
C ARG A 393 9.25 15.77 0.65
N ARG A 394 8.56 15.25 -0.38
CA ARG A 394 8.94 15.42 -1.79
C ARG A 394 8.87 16.89 -2.23
N GLN A 395 7.83 17.62 -1.81
CA GLN A 395 7.65 19.04 -2.16
C GLN A 395 8.45 19.99 -1.26
N ASN A 396 9.05 19.47 -0.18
CA ASN A 396 9.73 20.27 0.84
C ASN A 396 8.82 21.39 1.38
N GLY A 397 7.54 21.05 1.62
CA GLY A 397 6.51 21.97 2.07
C GLY A 397 5.29 21.23 2.62
N PRO A 398 4.55 21.84 3.57
CA PRO A 398 3.39 21.21 4.18
C PRO A 398 2.23 21.13 3.19
N GLY A 399 1.35 20.14 3.40
CA GLY A 399 0.03 20.13 2.78
C GLY A 399 -0.97 20.92 3.60
N GLU A 400 -1.93 21.55 2.94
CA GLU A 400 -3.07 22.19 3.59
C GLU A 400 -4.22 21.19 3.71
N LEU A 401 -4.58 20.85 4.94
CA LEU A 401 -5.82 20.12 5.21
C LEU A 401 -7.01 21.07 4.98
N ILE A 402 -7.83 20.75 3.99
CA ILE A 402 -9.08 21.46 3.75
C ILE A 402 -10.13 20.87 4.69
N ASP A 403 -10.58 21.68 5.64
CA ASP A 403 -11.67 21.32 6.54
C ASP A 403 -12.91 20.94 5.72
N ASP A 404 -13.26 19.67 5.81
CA ASP A 404 -14.40 19.04 5.15
C ASP A 404 -15.74 19.56 5.68
N GLY A 405 -15.71 20.42 6.72
CA GLY A 405 -16.81 20.89 7.54
C GLY A 405 -18.15 20.87 6.80
N ASP A 406 -19.16 20.32 7.49
CA ASP A 406 -20.55 19.93 7.11
C ASP A 406 -21.24 20.67 5.94
N VAL A 407 -20.75 21.83 5.52
CA VAL A 407 -21.24 22.70 4.45
C VAL A 407 -20.67 22.36 3.07
N ALA A 408 -19.41 21.89 2.94
CA ALA A 408 -18.81 21.63 1.62
C ALA A 408 -19.34 20.32 0.99
N ILE A 409 -19.42 19.25 1.77
CA ILE A 409 -20.03 17.96 1.37
C ILE A 409 -21.53 18.12 1.08
N ALA A 410 -22.24 18.97 1.84
CA ALA A 410 -23.66 19.23 1.61
C ALA A 410 -23.98 19.95 0.29
N SER A 411 -22.97 20.59 -0.34
CA SER A 411 -23.16 21.33 -1.61
C SER A 411 -22.83 20.50 -2.87
N VAL A 412 -22.05 19.43 -2.73
CA VAL A 412 -21.81 18.46 -3.81
C VAL A 412 -22.90 17.41 -3.74
N PRO A 413 -23.77 17.26 -4.76
CA PRO A 413 -24.79 16.24 -4.74
C PRO A 413 -24.12 14.86 -4.62
N ALA A 414 -24.56 14.08 -3.63
CA ALA A 414 -24.10 12.71 -3.47
C ALA A 414 -24.30 11.93 -4.77
N PHE A 415 -23.26 11.25 -5.22
CA PHE A 415 -23.34 10.34 -6.34
C PHE A 415 -24.29 9.20 -5.98
N VAL A 416 -25.24 8.91 -6.87
CA VAL A 416 -26.17 7.81 -6.69
C VAL A 416 -25.69 6.66 -7.56
N ILE A 417 -25.09 5.65 -6.93
CA ILE A 417 -24.69 4.42 -7.62
C ILE A 417 -25.97 3.70 -8.09
N PRO A 418 -26.16 3.48 -9.40
CA PRO A 418 -27.31 2.74 -9.91
C PRO A 418 -27.34 1.31 -9.36
N GLU A 419 -28.53 0.81 -9.03
CA GLU A 419 -28.70 -0.57 -8.58
C GLU A 419 -28.19 -1.55 -9.66
N GLY A 420 -27.37 -2.52 -9.24
CA GLY A 420 -26.78 -3.52 -10.13
C GLY A 420 -25.65 -3.00 -11.02
N ALA A 421 -25.17 -1.76 -10.82
CA ALA A 421 -24.00 -1.27 -11.53
C ALA A 421 -22.77 -2.12 -11.21
N GLU A 422 -22.04 -2.51 -12.27
CA GLU A 422 -20.74 -3.15 -12.12
C GLU A 422 -19.66 -2.07 -12.04
N ILE A 423 -18.96 -2.03 -10.92
CA ILE A 423 -17.96 -1.04 -10.57
C ILE A 423 -16.61 -1.76 -10.54
N ILE A 424 -15.93 -1.72 -11.68
CA ILE A 424 -14.64 -2.35 -11.91
C ILE A 424 -13.55 -1.30 -11.87
N GLU A 425 -12.65 -1.48 -10.90
CA GLU A 425 -11.23 -1.14 -10.82
C GLU A 425 -10.77 -1.46 -9.39
#